data_AF-A0A4S4CIH0-F1
#
_entry.id   AF-A0A4S4CIH0-F1
#
_cell.length_a   1.000
_cell.length_b   1.000
_cell.length_c   1.000
_cell.angle_alpha   90.00
_cell.angle_beta   90.00
_cell.angle_gamma   90.00
#
_symmetry.space_group_name_H-M   'P 1'
#
loop_
_entity.id
_entity.type
_entity.pdbx_description
1 polymer ?
#
loop_
_entity_poly.entity_id
_entity_poly.type
_entity_poly.pdbx_seq_one_letter_code
_entity_poly.pdbx_strand_id
1 'polypeptide(L)' 'MTDADRLSTLLASEPYWTAHALKTQGSRFHRALGDALDAADAVNRRKLYQTWTAEFWDFYGRGLRLQAGEAPPSFG' A
#
# COMPACT_ATOMS: atom_id res chain seq x y z
N MET A 1 7.12 15.82 0.70
CA MET A 1 7.61 14.65 1.46
C MET A 1 8.84 14.09 0.78
N THR A 2 9.87 13.84 1.55
CA THR A 2 11.05 13.08 1.12
C THR A 2 10.72 11.59 1.02
N ASP A 3 11.59 10.80 0.40
CA ASP A 3 11.41 9.34 0.37
C ASP A 3 11.56 8.70 1.76
N ALA A 4 12.36 9.30 2.64
CA ALA A 4 12.44 8.88 4.04
C ALA A 4 11.09 9.08 4.76
N ASP A 5 10.41 10.20 4.51
CA ASP A 5 9.08 10.45 5.06
C ASP A 5 8.06 9.44 4.52
N ARG A 6 8.07 9.20 3.19
CA ARG A 6 7.17 8.24 2.52
C ARG A 6 7.35 6.84 3.08
N LEU A 7 8.61 6.40 3.19
CA LEU A 7 8.95 5.09 3.73
C LEU A 7 8.47 4.96 5.18
N SER A 8 8.68 5.99 6.01
CA SER A 8 8.21 5.98 7.39
C SER A 8 6.69 5.85 7.48
N THR A 9 5.95 6.58 6.63
CA THR A 9 4.49 6.47 6.57
C THR A 9 4.03 5.09 6.09
N LEU A 10 4.65 4.54 5.03
CA LEU A 10 4.32 3.21 4.51
C LEU A 10 4.54 2.12 5.57
N LEU A 11 5.65 2.19 6.31
CA LEU A 11 5.97 1.25 7.38
C LEU A 11 5.01 1.33 8.58
N ALA A 12 4.45 2.51 8.84
CA ALA A 12 3.48 2.73 9.92
C ALA A 12 2.03 2.44 9.49
N SER A 13 1.78 2.24 8.20
CA SER A 13 0.44 2.01 7.65
C SER A 13 0.05 0.54 7.62
N GLU A 14 -1.25 0.27 7.70
CA GLU A 14 -1.80 -1.06 7.43
C GLU A 14 -1.57 -1.44 5.96
N PRO A 15 -0.91 -2.58 5.67
CA PRO A 15 -0.53 -2.95 4.30
C PRO A 15 -1.74 -3.33 3.43
N TYR A 16 -2.84 -3.76 4.05
CA TYR A 16 -4.01 -4.33 3.38
C TYR A 16 -4.53 -3.44 2.24
N TRP A 17 -4.73 -2.14 2.50
CA TRP A 17 -5.30 -1.23 1.50
C TRP A 17 -4.37 -0.96 0.33
N THR A 18 -3.06 -0.88 0.60
CA THR A 18 -2.04 -0.76 -0.44
C THR A 18 -1.99 -2.04 -1.29
N ALA A 19 -2.01 -3.21 -0.66
CA ALA A 19 -2.06 -4.50 -1.36
C ALA A 19 -3.35 -4.67 -2.16
N HIS A 20 -4.50 -4.25 -1.61
CA HIS A 20 -5.77 -4.28 -2.30
C HIS A 20 -5.79 -3.36 -3.54
N ALA A 21 -5.24 -2.14 -3.41
CA ALA A 21 -5.08 -1.22 -4.53
C ALA A 21 -4.16 -1.78 -5.64
N LEU A 22 -3.11 -2.51 -5.28
CA LEU A 22 -2.24 -3.21 -6.23
C LEU A 22 -3.00 -4.31 -7.00
N LYS A 23 -3.78 -5.13 -6.29
CA LYS A 23 -4.50 -6.28 -6.87
C LYS A 23 -5.65 -5.89 -7.80
N THR A 24 -6.25 -4.72 -7.56
CA THR A 24 -7.41 -4.20 -8.30
C THR A 24 -7.06 -3.49 -9.60
N GLN A 25 -5.79 -3.20 -9.87
CA GLN A 25 -5.37 -2.45 -11.06
C GLN A 25 -5.39 -3.25 -12.39
N GLY A 26 -5.69 -4.55 -12.34
CA GLY A 26 -5.80 -5.42 -13.53
C GLY A 26 -4.48 -5.94 -14.12
N SER A 27 -3.33 -5.52 -13.60
CA SER A 27 -2.01 -6.05 -14.00
C SER A 27 -1.65 -7.32 -13.22
N ARG A 28 -1.21 -8.37 -13.94
CA ARG A 28 -0.71 -9.61 -13.30
C ARG A 28 0.49 -9.37 -12.38
N PHE A 29 1.34 -8.40 -12.75
CA PHE A 29 2.52 -8.03 -11.98
C PHE A 29 2.11 -7.35 -10.66
N HIS A 30 1.21 -6.36 -10.72
CA HIS A 30 0.75 -5.68 -9.51
C HIS A 30 -0.07 -6.59 -8.61
N ARG A 31 -0.83 -7.54 -9.18
CA ARG A 31 -1.48 -8.58 -8.38
C ARG A 31 -0.46 -9.40 -7.59
N ALA A 32 0.56 -9.95 -8.26
CA ALA A 32 1.62 -10.71 -7.58
C ALA A 32 2.38 -9.88 -6.54
N LEU A 33 2.59 -8.58 -6.81
CA LEU A 33 3.22 -7.68 -5.85
C LEU A 33 2.34 -7.42 -4.63
N GLY A 34 1.03 -7.27 -4.81
CA GLY A 34 0.08 -7.17 -3.71
C GLY A 34 0.02 -8.45 -2.88
N ASP A 35 0.06 -9.62 -3.54
CA ASP A 35 0.10 -10.92 -2.85
C ASP A 35 1.41 -11.07 -2.04
N ALA A 36 2.53 -10.63 -2.61
CA ALA A 36 3.81 -10.60 -1.91
C ALA A 36 3.79 -9.64 -0.70
N LEU A 37 3.16 -8.47 -0.84
CA LEU A 37 3.05 -7.49 0.25
C LEU A 37 2.23 -8.03 1.43
N ASP A 38 1.12 -8.72 1.15
CA ASP A 38 0.27 -9.34 2.18
C ASP A 38 0.98 -10.49 2.89
N ALA A 39 1.74 -11.30 2.15
CA ALA A 39 2.50 -12.43 2.70
C ALA A 39 3.79 -12.03 3.42
N ALA A 40 4.26 -10.78 3.23
CA ALA A 40 5.53 -10.33 3.78
C ALA A 40 5.48 -10.07 5.30
N ASP A 41 6.45 -10.65 6.00
CA ASP A 41 6.82 -10.24 7.35
C ASP A 41 7.34 -8.79 7.38
N ALA A 42 7.58 -8.25 8.58
CA ALA A 42 8.02 -6.88 8.77
C ALA A 42 9.36 -6.56 8.07
N VAL A 43 10.30 -7.51 8.03
CA VAL A 43 11.63 -7.32 7.43
C VAL A 43 11.51 -7.25 5.91
N ASN A 44 10.76 -8.18 5.32
CA ASN A 44 10.54 -8.25 3.88
C ASN A 44 9.65 -7.10 3.39
N ARG A 45 8.66 -6.69 4.17
CA ARG A 45 7.84 -5.51 3.90
C ARG A 45 8.69 -4.24 3.86
N ARG A 46 9.61 -4.09 4.81
CA ARG A 46 10.56 -2.99 4.81
C ARG A 46 11.42 -2.99 3.54
N LYS A 47 11.94 -4.14 3.12
CA LYS A 47 12.71 -4.25 1.88
C LYS A 47 11.89 -3.87 0.65
N LEU A 48 10.65 -4.32 0.55
CA LEU A 48 9.74 -3.96 -0.54
C LEU A 48 9.54 -2.44 -0.62
N TYR A 49 9.16 -1.82 0.50
CA TYR A 49 8.93 -0.37 0.55
C TYR A 49 10.21 0.43 0.34
N GLN A 50 11.35 0.00 0.86
CA GLN A 50 12.65 0.67 0.64
C GLN A 50 13.10 0.61 -0.81
N THR A 51 12.85 -0.51 -1.48
CA THR A 51 13.32 -0.71 -2.86
C THR A 51 12.46 0.11 -3.83
N TRP A 52 11.13 0.10 -3.64
CA TRP A 52 10.16 0.72 -4.55
C TRP A 52 9.27 1.75 -3.84
N THR A 53 9.90 2.68 -3.10
CA THR A 53 9.17 3.65 -2.26
C THR A 53 8.17 4.47 -3.05
N ALA A 54 8.57 4.96 -4.22
CA ALA A 54 7.72 5.82 -5.05
C ALA A 54 6.49 5.06 -5.58
N GLU A 55 6.70 3.83 -6.05
CA GLU A 55 5.64 2.98 -6.60
C GLU A 55 4.62 2.62 -5.52
N PHE A 56 5.08 2.14 -4.35
CA PHE A 56 4.18 1.82 -3.24
C PHE A 56 3.45 3.06 -2.69
N TRP A 57 4.09 4.24 -2.73
CA TRP A 57 3.45 5.49 -2.32
C TRP A 57 2.22 5.82 -3.17
N ASP A 58 2.30 5.62 -4.48
CA ASP A 58 1.17 5.85 -5.38
C ASP A 58 0.01 4.90 -5.10
N PHE A 59 0.30 3.63 -4.79
CA PHE A 59 -0.73 2.66 -4.42
C PHE A 59 -1.29 2.87 -3.01
N TYR A 60 -0.48 3.36 -2.08
CA TYR A 60 -0.95 3.78 -0.76
C TYR A 60 -2.03 4.86 -0.88
N GLY A 61 -1.80 5.89 -1.68
CA GLY A 61 -2.80 6.94 -1.92
C GLY A 61 -4.07 6.45 -2.65
N ARG A 62 -3.99 5.37 -3.42
CA ARG A 62 -5.17 4.68 -3.99
C ARG A 62 -5.88 3.85 -2.92
N GLY A 63 -5.13 3.14 -2.09
CA GLY A 63 -5.63 2.34 -0.97
C GLY A 63 -6.42 3.19 0.03
N LEU A 64 -5.93 4.38 0.37
CA LEU A 64 -6.66 5.32 1.24
C LEU A 64 -8.02 5.71 0.67
N ARG A 65 -8.13 5.87 -0.66
CA ARG A 65 -9.41 6.17 -1.32
C ARG A 65 -10.38 4.99 -1.29
N LEU A 66 -9.86 3.77 -1.45
CA LEU A 66 -10.66 2.55 -1.32
C LEU A 66 -11.16 2.39 0.12
N GLN A 67 -10.28 2.58 1.10
CA GLN A 67 -10.63 2.57 2.53
C GLN A 67 -11.72 3.58 2.86
N ALA A 68 -11.58 4.81 2.37
CA ALA A 68 -12.57 5.87 2.58
C ALA A 68 -13.91 5.58 1.89
N GLY A 69 -13.92 4.85 0.77
CA GLY A 69 -15.13 4.43 0.08
C GLY A 69 -15.83 3.22 0.72
N GLU A 70 -15.08 2.36 1.42
CA GLU A 70 -15.63 1.23 2.18
C GLU A 70 -16.06 1.62 3.61
N ALA A 71 -15.46 2.67 4.19
CA ALA A 71 -15.96 3.26 5.41
C ALA A 71 -17.34 3.89 5.14
N PRO A 72 -18.40 3.57 5.91
CA PRO A 72 -19.69 4.23 5.73
C PRO A 72 -19.50 5.75 5.88
N PRO A 73 -20.23 6.58 5.12
CA PRO A 73 -20.18 8.02 5.30
C PRO A 73 -20.46 8.31 6.78
N SER A 74 -19.49 8.93 7.45
CA SER A 74 -19.68 9.49 8.77
C SER A 74 -20.62 10.68 8.60
N PHE A 75 -21.92 10.42 8.71
CA PHE A 75 -22.90 11.46 8.96
C PHE A 75 -22.73 11.86 10.43
N GLY A 76 -21.90 12.87 10.66
CA GLY A 76 -21.84 13.60 11.92
C GLY A 76 -23.08 14.45 12.13
#